data_AF-A0A5A5THY2-F1
#
_entry.id   AF-A0A5A5THY2-F1
#
_cell.length_a   1.000
_cell.length_b   1.000
_cell.length_c   1.000
_cell.angle_alpha   90.00
_cell.angle_beta   90.00
_cell.angle_gamma   90.00
#
_symmetry.space_group_name_H-M   'P 1'
#
loop_
_entity.id
_entity.type
_entity.pdbx_description
1 polymer ?
#
loop_
_entity_poly.entity_id
_entity_poly.type
_entity_poly.pdbx_seq_one_letter_code
_entity_poly.pdbx_strand_id
1 'polypeptide(L)'
;MFADFISLGHLDRHIRRMRQRYAQKRLIVMQTLAPIAHLAQLRGLEAGLHAYLELGTSISATHVALLCQKRNVIILSIPTIQVLLRALVCF
;
A
#
# COMPACT_ATOMS: atom_id res chain seq x y z
N MET A 1 -29.49 11.74 -6.69
CA MET A 1 -29.54 10.38 -6.10
C MET A 1 -28.35 9.55 -6.60
N PHE A 2 -27.94 8.46 -5.94
CA PHE A 2 -26.85 7.59 -6.44
C PHE A 2 -27.15 7.02 -7.83
N ALA A 3 -28.44 6.81 -8.13
CA ALA A 3 -28.92 6.43 -9.46
C ALA A 3 -28.53 7.44 -10.56
N ASP A 4 -28.62 8.75 -10.29
CA ASP A 4 -28.21 9.79 -11.25
C ASP A 4 -26.70 9.81 -11.42
N PHE A 5 -25.94 9.59 -10.34
CA PHE A 5 -24.47 9.52 -10.38
C PHE A 5 -23.96 8.37 -11.26
N ILE A 6 -24.68 7.24 -11.27
CA ILE A 6 -24.41 6.12 -12.18
C ILE A 6 -24.89 6.46 -13.60
N SER A 7 -26.13 6.90 -13.75
CA SER A 7 -26.77 7.11 -15.07
C SER A 7 -26.09 8.21 -15.91
N LEU A 8 -25.51 9.22 -15.26
CA LEU A 8 -24.77 10.32 -15.90
C LEU A 8 -23.27 10.00 -16.14
N GLY A 9 -22.82 8.76 -15.87
CA GLY A 9 -21.44 8.33 -16.08
C GLY A 9 -20.42 8.98 -15.13
N HIS A 10 -20.88 9.62 -14.04
CA HIS A 10 -20.00 10.22 -13.04
C HIS A 10 -19.20 9.17 -12.26
N LEU A 11 -19.79 7.99 -12.03
CA LEU A 11 -19.10 6.85 -11.43
C LEU A 11 -17.90 6.39 -12.27
N ASP A 12 -18.07 6.20 -13.58
CA ASP A 12 -16.98 5.77 -14.45
C ASP A 12 -15.84 6.79 -14.51
N ARG A 13 -16.20 8.07 -14.61
CA ARG A 13 -15.22 9.17 -14.57
C ARG A 13 -14.50 9.22 -13.22
N HIS A 14 -15.22 8.98 -12.13
CA HIS A 14 -14.63 8.88 -10.80
C HIS A 14 -13.64 7.70 -10.74
N ILE A 15 -14.05 6.49 -11.11
CA ILE A 15 -13.21 5.28 -11.11
C ILE A 15 -11.95 5.49 -11.95
N ARG A 16 -12.06 6.07 -13.15
CA ARG A 16 -10.89 6.35 -14.01
C ARG A 16 -9.88 7.28 -13.33
N ARG A 17 -10.37 8.37 -12.71
CA ARG A 17 -9.52 9.29 -11.92
C ARG A 17 -8.89 8.61 -10.72
N MET A 18 -9.66 7.79 -10.00
CA MET A 18 -9.15 7.01 -8.86
C MET A 18 -8.05 6.05 -9.28
N ARG A 19 -8.24 5.31 -10.38
CA ARG A 19 -7.24 4.37 -10.93
C ARG A 19 -5.92 5.06 -11.25
N GLN A 20 -5.96 6.22 -11.91
CA GLN A 20 -4.74 6.98 -12.21
C GLN A 20 -4.02 7.43 -10.93
N ARG A 21 -4.75 7.97 -9.96
CA ARG A 21 -4.15 8.40 -8.68
C ARG A 21 -3.56 7.23 -7.89
N TYR A 22 -4.23 6.09 -7.85
CA TYR A 22 -3.70 4.89 -7.19
C TYR A 22 -2.49 4.31 -7.92
N ALA A 23 -2.46 4.34 -9.25
CA ALA A 23 -1.29 3.94 -10.03
C ALA A 23 -0.07 4.83 -9.75
N GLN A 24 -0.27 6.15 -9.67
CA GLN A 24 0.79 7.08 -9.29
C GLN A 24 1.32 6.81 -7.87
N LYS A 25 0.43 6.64 -6.90
CA LYS A 25 0.83 6.34 -5.51
C LYS A 25 1.59 5.01 -5.42
N ARG A 26 1.16 4.00 -6.18
CA ARG A 26 1.85 2.71 -6.29
C ARG A 26 3.26 2.89 -6.83
N LEU A 27 3.42 3.64 -7.91
CA LEU A 27 4.72 3.89 -8.52
C LEU A 27 5.69 4.54 -7.51
N ILE A 28 5.21 5.53 -6.77
CA ILE A 28 6.00 6.21 -5.71
C ILE A 28 6.46 5.21 -4.65
N VAL A 29 5.57 4.36 -4.15
CA VAL A 29 5.92 3.33 -3.15
C VAL A 29 6.95 2.36 -3.70
N MET A 30 6.75 1.86 -4.94
CA MET A 30 7.69 0.95 -5.60
C MET A 30 9.07 1.59 -5.74
N GLN A 31 9.15 2.83 -6.23
CA GLN A 31 10.41 3.55 -6.41
C GLN A 31 11.11 3.83 -5.08
N THR A 32 10.34 4.18 -4.04
CA THR A 32 10.89 4.48 -2.71
C THR A 32 11.48 3.24 -2.04
N LEU A 33 10.89 2.07 -2.29
CA LEU A 33 11.31 0.79 -1.69
C LEU A 33 12.31 0.02 -2.57
N ALA A 34 12.49 0.39 -3.83
CA ALA A 34 13.43 -0.26 -4.75
C ALA A 34 14.87 -0.38 -4.20
N PRO A 35 15.45 0.63 -3.51
CA PRO A 35 16.81 0.51 -2.96
C PRO A 35 16.96 -0.59 -1.91
N ILE A 36 15.89 -0.92 -1.19
CA ILE A 36 15.89 -1.91 -0.11
C ILE A 36 15.29 -3.26 -0.54
N ALA A 37 15.07 -3.48 -1.85
CA ALA A 37 14.44 -4.68 -2.39
C ALA A 37 15.18 -5.99 -2.03
N HIS A 38 16.50 -5.91 -1.76
CA HIS A 38 17.33 -7.03 -1.33
C HIS A 38 17.06 -7.45 0.14
N LEU A 39 16.56 -6.53 0.97
CA LEU A 39 16.21 -6.78 2.38
C LEU A 39 14.74 -7.13 2.53
N ALA A 40 13.89 -6.60 1.65
CA ALA A 40 12.46 -6.74 1.77
C ALA A 40 11.76 -6.68 0.40
N GLN A 41 10.92 -7.67 0.10
CA GLN A 41 10.20 -7.75 -1.16
C GLN A 41 8.80 -7.15 -1.04
N LEU A 42 8.48 -6.21 -1.92
CA LEU A 42 7.15 -5.63 -2.03
C LEU A 42 6.21 -6.54 -2.80
N ARG A 43 5.05 -6.85 -2.22
CA ARG A 43 4.03 -7.75 -2.76
C ARG A 43 2.62 -7.17 -2.55
N GLY A 44 1.62 -7.80 -3.17
CA GLY A 44 0.20 -7.45 -2.99
C GLY A 44 -0.31 -6.27 -3.82
N LEU A 45 0.53 -5.65 -4.64
CA LEU A 45 0.13 -4.52 -5.47
C LEU A 45 -1.00 -4.90 -6.45
N GLU A 46 -1.00 -6.09 -7.02
CA GLU A 46 -2.00 -6.48 -8.05
C GLU A 46 -3.45 -6.64 -7.52
N ALA A 47 -3.68 -6.65 -6.20
CA ALA A 47 -4.98 -7.01 -5.59
C ALA A 47 -5.78 -5.86 -4.96
N GLY A 48 -5.37 -4.59 -5.13
CA GLY A 48 -6.15 -3.43 -4.68
C GLY A 48 -5.33 -2.32 -4.00
N LEU A 49 -5.81 -1.84 -2.84
CA LEU A 49 -5.26 -0.70 -2.08
C LEU A 49 -4.32 -1.11 -0.94
N HIS A 50 -3.84 -2.34 -0.93
CA HIS A 50 -2.93 -2.84 0.08
C HIS A 50 -1.65 -3.32 -0.57
N ALA A 51 -0.54 -3.19 0.16
CA ALA A 51 0.72 -3.79 -0.18
C ALA A 51 1.29 -4.42 1.09
N TYR A 52 2.06 -5.47 0.95
CA TYR A 52 2.81 -6.02 2.07
C TYR A 52 4.28 -6.13 1.69
N LEU A 53 5.11 -6.04 2.71
CA LEU A 53 6.53 -6.21 2.63
C LEU A 53 6.87 -7.54 3.27
N GLU A 54 7.43 -8.43 2.46
CA GLU A 54 8.01 -9.68 2.93
C GLU A 54 9.45 -9.39 3.33
N LEU A 55 9.73 -9.47 4.63
CA LEU A 55 11.06 -9.19 5.15
C LEU A 55 11.95 -10.43 5.02
N GLY A 56 13.24 -10.22 4.74
CA GLY A 56 14.22 -11.29 4.83
C GLY A 56 14.26 -11.91 6.23
N THR A 57 14.62 -13.20 6.31
CA THR A 57 14.62 -13.98 7.55
C THR A 57 15.53 -13.44 8.66
N SER A 58 16.50 -12.58 8.31
CA SER A 58 17.39 -11.90 9.24
C SER A 58 16.78 -10.66 9.89
N ILE A 59 15.59 -10.22 9.48
CA ILE A 59 14.96 -8.97 9.93
C ILE A 59 13.73 -9.30 10.78
N SER A 60 13.75 -8.85 12.04
CA SER A 60 12.59 -8.98 12.93
C SER A 60 11.48 -8.00 12.52
N ALA A 61 10.34 -8.54 12.10
CA ALA A 61 9.14 -7.75 11.77
C ALA A 61 8.69 -6.87 12.95
N THR A 62 8.78 -7.39 14.19
CA THR A 62 8.44 -6.65 15.41
C THR A 62 9.35 -5.44 15.61
N HIS A 63 10.65 -5.59 15.33
CA HIS A 63 11.61 -4.49 15.45
C HIS A 63 11.35 -3.40 14.41
N VAL A 64 11.03 -3.79 13.17
CA VAL A 64 10.64 -2.87 12.10
C VAL A 64 9.35 -2.11 12.47
N ALA A 65 8.34 -2.81 12.99
CA ALA A 65 7.10 -2.19 13.46
C ALA A 65 7.35 -1.09 14.50
N LEU A 66 8.22 -1.36 15.47
CA LEU A 66 8.58 -0.42 16.51
C LEU A 66 9.34 0.81 15.96
N LEU A 67 10.27 0.61 15.02
CA LEU A 67 10.99 1.71 14.37
C LEU A 67 10.06 2.57 13.51
N CYS A 68 9.11 1.97 12.80
CA CYS A 68 8.11 2.69 12.02
C CYS A 68 7.20 3.53 12.92
N GLN A 69 6.73 2.98 14.04
CA GLN A 69 5.91 3.71 15.00
C GLN A 69 6.62 4.95 15.54
N LYS A 70 7.91 4.83 15.89
CA LYS A 70 8.75 5.96 16.33
C LYS A 70 8.89 7.06 15.26
N ARG A 71 8.76 6.70 13.98
CA ARG A 71 8.82 7.62 12.84
C ARG A 71 7.45 8.09 12.35
N ASN A 72 6.38 7.84 13.13
CA ASN A 72 4.99 8.13 12.75
C ASN A 72 4.53 7.44 11.46
N VAL A 73 5.09 6.27 11.16
CA VAL A 73 4.68 5.42 10.04
C VAL A 73 3.79 4.30 10.60
N ILE A 74 2.53 4.31 10.21
CA ILE A 74 1.55 3.29 10.64
C ILE A 74 1.68 2.07 9.73
N ILE A 75 2.02 0.93 10.32
CA ILE A 75 2.04 -0.37 9.66
C ILE A 75 1.33 -1.41 10.53
N LEU A 76 0.74 -2.41 9.88
CA LEU A 76 0.16 -3.56 10.55
C LEU A 76 1.16 -4.72 10.42
N SER A 77 1.70 -5.20 11.52
CA SER A 77 2.60 -6.36 11.51
C SER A 77 1.80 -7.64 11.69
N ILE A 78 2.02 -8.63 10.81
CA ILE A 78 1.58 -10.01 11.02
C ILE A 78 2.81 -10.77 11.53
N PRO A 79 2.73 -11.50 12.65
CA PRO A 79 3.90 -12.06 13.34
C PRO A 79 4.70 -13.07 12.50
N THR A 80 4.12 -13.59 11.41
CA THR A 80 4.64 -14.71 10.63
C THR A 80 5.54 -14.31 9.45
N ILE A 81 6.24 -13.16 9.46
CA ILE A 81 7.22 -12.65 8.43
C ILE A 81 6.75 -11.43 7.63
N GLN A 82 5.46 -11.06 7.68
CA GLN A 82 4.91 -10.01 6.81
C GLN A 82 4.62 -8.70 7.56
N VAL A 83 5.19 -7.60 7.07
CA VAL A 83 4.75 -6.24 7.43
C VAL A 83 3.73 -5.80 6.39
N LEU A 84 2.47 -5.73 6.79
CA LEU A 84 1.42 -5.15 5.96
C LEU A 84 1.57 -3.63 6.01
N LEU A 85 2.13 -3.08 4.93
CA LEU A 85 2.08 -1.65 4.69
C LEU A 85 0.68 -1.36 4.16
N ARG A 86 -0.25 -1.12 5.08
CA ARG A 86 -1.54 -0.55 4.70
C ARG A 86 -1.24 0.87 4.25
N ALA A 87 -0.92 1.02 2.97
CA ALA A 87 -1.02 2.27 2.27
C ALA A 87 -2.52 2.59 2.31
N LEU A 88 -2.97 3.17 3.42
CA LEU A 88 -4.20 3.91 3.52
C LEU A 88 -4.02 5.08 2.55
N VAL A 89 -4.20 4.79 1.28
CA VAL A 89 -4.77 5.73 0.38
C VAL A 89 -6.26 5.77 0.72
N CYS A 90 -6.55 6.29 1.91
CA CYS A 90 -7.87 6.80 2.24
C CYS A 90 -8.22 7.83 1.16
N PHE A 91 -9.31 7.57 0.47
CA PHE A 91 -10.27 8.62 0.20
C PHE A 91 -11.20 8.72 1.41
#